data_AF-A0A1H8JSE3-F1
#
_entry.id   AF-A0A1H8JSE3-F1
#
_cell.length_a   1.000
_cell.length_b   1.000
_cell.length_c   1.000
_cell.angle_alpha   90.00
_cell.angle_beta   90.00
_cell.angle_gamma   90.00
#
_symmetry.space_group_name_H-M   'P 1'
#
loop_
_entity.id
_entity.type
_entity.pdbx_description
1 polymer ?
#
loop_
_entity_poly.entity_id
_entity_poly.type
_entity_poly.pdbx_seq_one_letter_code
_entity_poly.pdbx_strand_id
1 'polypeptide(L)'
;YTYDADNKLKTVAEPNSNQTDYTYDKNGNVTHTYDDADQLTAVNGTNYTYDANGNLISDGNRTYVYDAENRLTALKNSSGATIASFTYRADGMRKTMTTSSGTITFHYDEDNNVTYETDGSNNIVARYTYNSNNQPVSMTRGGKTYYYQLNGHGDVVGLTDANGALVATYEYDAYGNLVNETGTVENPYRYAGYRYDKVTGLYYMQSRYYDPNTGRLLTRDTFEGFEDEQLGLNRYIYVLNNPVMKVDPDGHYWRYIIGLLKWIWKKFRKSSYKSPKGGGGITASVRVGKQTITFGHGGRHLKGTGLSVGKYSAPI
;
A
#
# COMPACT_ATOMS: atom_id res chain seq x y z
N TYR A 1 -17.56 -8.07 -0.02
CA TYR A 1 -16.96 -7.16 -1.01
C TYR A 1 -17.36 -7.56 -2.41
N THR A 2 -17.60 -6.61 -3.30
CA THR A 2 -17.71 -6.85 -4.75
C THR A 2 -16.73 -5.97 -5.52
N TYR A 3 -16.44 -6.33 -6.77
CA TYR A 3 -15.46 -5.65 -7.62
C TYR A 3 -16.06 -5.31 -8.98
N ASP A 4 -15.53 -4.28 -9.63
CA ASP A 4 -15.87 -3.97 -11.02
C ASP A 4 -15.05 -4.80 -12.03
N ALA A 5 -15.27 -4.55 -13.33
CA ALA A 5 -14.60 -5.30 -14.40
C ALA A 5 -13.07 -5.11 -14.42
N ASP A 6 -12.56 -4.02 -13.83
CA ASP A 6 -11.14 -3.72 -13.71
C ASP A 6 -10.54 -4.22 -12.38
N ASN A 7 -11.31 -4.99 -11.60
CA ASN A 7 -11.00 -5.45 -10.25
C ASN A 7 -10.79 -4.32 -9.22
N LYS A 8 -11.41 -3.15 -9.41
CA LYS A 8 -11.46 -2.11 -8.37
C LYS A 8 -12.59 -2.43 -7.39
N LEU A 9 -12.41 -2.11 -6.11
CA LEU A 9 -13.38 -2.37 -5.06
C LEU A 9 -14.67 -1.60 -5.35
N LYS A 10 -15.78 -2.29 -5.60
CA LYS A 10 -17.04 -1.65 -5.98
C LYS A 10 -17.96 -1.45 -4.78
N THR A 11 -18.12 -2.48 -3.94
CA THR A 11 -19.01 -2.39 -2.78
C THR A 11 -18.42 -3.07 -1.56
N VAL A 12 -18.61 -2.43 -0.41
CA VAL A 12 -18.33 -2.97 0.93
C VAL A 12 -19.67 -3.11 1.65
N ALA A 13 -20.02 -4.32 2.05
CA ALA A 13 -21.18 -4.56 2.90
C ALA A 13 -20.67 -4.83 4.32
N GLU A 14 -21.03 -3.96 5.25
CA GLU A 14 -20.64 -4.02 6.65
C GLU A 14 -21.57 -4.97 7.44
N PRO A 15 -21.10 -5.58 8.54
CA PRO A 15 -21.91 -6.51 9.35
C PRO A 15 -23.21 -5.92 9.90
N ASN A 16 -23.28 -4.59 10.05
CA ASN A 16 -24.47 -3.86 10.48
C ASN A 16 -25.47 -3.57 9.34
N SER A 17 -25.31 -4.22 8.18
CA SER A 17 -26.10 -4.02 6.96
C SER A 17 -25.93 -2.65 6.28
N ASN A 18 -24.97 -1.83 6.72
CA ASN A 18 -24.55 -0.67 5.92
C ASN A 18 -23.80 -1.13 4.68
N GLN A 19 -23.97 -0.39 3.58
CA GLN A 19 -23.24 -0.62 2.35
C GLN A 19 -22.58 0.67 1.90
N THR A 20 -21.28 0.58 1.60
CA THR A 20 -20.52 1.65 0.95
C THR A 20 -20.28 1.27 -0.50
N ASP A 21 -20.73 2.13 -1.41
CA ASP A 21 -20.55 1.97 -2.85
C ASP A 21 -19.46 2.93 -3.34
N TYR A 22 -18.50 2.39 -4.08
CA TYR A 22 -17.45 3.16 -4.74
C TYR A 22 -17.73 3.21 -6.24
N THR A 23 -17.62 4.40 -6.79
CA THR A 23 -17.63 4.62 -8.24
C THR A 23 -16.38 5.37 -8.63
N TYR A 24 -15.80 4.97 -9.76
CA TYR A 24 -14.52 5.48 -10.23
C TYR A 24 -14.65 6.08 -11.61
N ASP A 25 -13.92 7.16 -11.86
CA ASP A 25 -13.68 7.64 -13.22
C ASP A 25 -12.69 6.71 -13.98
N LYS A 26 -12.36 7.09 -15.22
CA LYS A 26 -11.43 6.33 -16.07
C LYS A 26 -10.00 6.28 -15.52
N ASN A 27 -9.61 7.25 -14.70
CA ASN A 27 -8.30 7.32 -14.09
C ASN A 27 -8.27 6.65 -12.71
N GLY A 28 -9.40 6.08 -12.25
CA GLY A 28 -9.51 5.41 -10.96
C GLY A 28 -9.76 6.37 -9.80
N ASN A 29 -10.13 7.61 -10.05
CA ASN A 29 -10.47 8.53 -8.97
C ASN A 29 -11.90 8.27 -8.44
N VAL A 30 -12.08 8.32 -7.11
CA VAL A 30 -13.40 8.18 -6.45
C VAL A 30 -14.23 9.46 -6.67
N THR A 31 -15.51 9.51 -6.30
CA THR A 31 -16.38 10.71 -6.36
C THR A 31 -15.92 11.88 -5.48
N HIS A 32 -14.80 12.48 -5.86
CA HIS A 32 -14.27 13.78 -5.43
C HIS A 32 -13.93 14.61 -6.67
N THR A 33 -13.38 15.81 -6.51
CA THR A 33 -12.91 16.59 -7.67
C THR A 33 -11.40 16.46 -7.82
N TYR A 34 -10.94 16.41 -9.07
CA TYR A 34 -9.53 16.22 -9.42
C TYR A 34 -9.11 17.18 -10.54
N ASP A 35 -7.81 17.44 -10.66
CA ASP A 35 -7.24 18.11 -11.83
C ASP A 35 -6.76 17.11 -12.89
N ASP A 36 -6.24 17.62 -14.02
CA ASP A 36 -5.74 16.80 -15.13
C ASP A 36 -4.49 15.96 -14.76
N ALA A 37 -3.87 16.23 -13.61
CA ALA A 37 -2.75 15.47 -13.06
C ALA A 37 -3.20 14.47 -11.99
N ASP A 38 -4.51 14.19 -11.90
CA ASP A 38 -5.16 13.34 -10.90
C ASP A 38 -4.95 13.83 -9.45
N GLN A 39 -4.63 15.11 -9.23
CA GLN A 39 -4.51 15.66 -7.88
C GLN A 39 -5.91 15.88 -7.32
N LEU A 40 -6.15 15.43 -6.08
CA LEU A 40 -7.44 15.64 -5.42
C LEU A 40 -7.59 17.12 -5.12
N THR A 41 -8.54 17.83 -5.75
CA THR A 41 -8.69 19.30 -5.60
C THR A 41 -9.75 19.69 -4.58
N ALA A 42 -10.77 18.86 -4.34
CA ALA A 42 -11.73 19.07 -3.27
C ALA A 42 -12.45 17.79 -2.82
N VAL A 43 -12.75 17.73 -1.52
CA VAL A 43 -13.62 16.73 -0.88
C VAL A 43 -14.73 17.47 -0.14
N ASN A 44 -15.99 17.22 -0.47
CA ASN A 44 -17.15 17.84 0.19
C ASN A 44 -17.06 19.38 0.30
N GLY A 45 -16.47 20.05 -0.70
CA GLY A 45 -16.27 21.51 -0.72
C GLY A 45 -15.03 22.01 0.03
N THR A 46 -14.28 21.14 0.71
CA THR A 46 -12.97 21.48 1.27
C THR A 46 -11.90 21.35 0.20
N ASN A 47 -11.16 22.43 -0.05
CA ASN A 47 -10.13 22.50 -1.07
C ASN A 47 -8.81 21.85 -0.62
N TYR A 48 -8.18 21.17 -1.56
CA TYR A 48 -6.87 20.56 -1.43
C TYR A 48 -5.92 21.21 -2.44
N THR A 49 -4.68 21.49 -2.03
CA THR A 49 -3.70 22.18 -2.88
C THR A 49 -2.36 21.47 -2.88
N TYR A 50 -1.62 21.61 -3.98
CA TYR A 50 -0.35 20.93 -4.23
C TYR A 50 0.71 21.92 -4.68
N ASP A 51 1.97 21.55 -4.50
CA ASP A 51 3.09 22.23 -5.14
C ASP A 51 3.29 21.78 -6.60
N ALA A 52 4.24 22.42 -7.31
CA ALA A 52 4.57 22.07 -8.69
C ALA A 52 5.16 20.65 -8.85
N ASN A 53 5.67 20.06 -7.76
CA ASN A 53 6.14 18.68 -7.74
C ASN A 53 5.00 17.67 -7.50
N GLY A 54 3.77 18.14 -7.29
CA GLY A 54 2.60 17.31 -7.04
C GLY A 54 2.55 16.76 -5.63
N ASN A 55 3.17 17.43 -4.65
CA ASN A 55 3.04 17.09 -3.25
C ASN A 55 1.85 17.84 -2.65
N LEU A 56 0.97 17.16 -1.91
CA LEU A 56 -0.14 17.81 -1.21
C LEU A 56 0.43 18.79 -0.17
N ILE A 57 0.18 20.09 -0.30
CA ILE A 57 0.63 21.14 0.63
C ILE A 57 -0.47 21.63 1.58
N SER A 58 -1.75 21.40 1.26
CA SER A 58 -2.89 21.69 2.14
C SER A 58 -4.05 20.75 1.86
N ASP A 59 -4.69 20.23 2.91
CA ASP A 59 -5.98 19.51 2.84
C ASP A 59 -7.17 20.36 3.30
N GLY A 60 -6.95 21.68 3.39
CA GLY A 60 -7.92 22.65 3.92
C GLY A 60 -7.88 22.81 5.44
N ASN A 61 -7.27 21.89 6.19
CA ASN A 61 -7.14 21.96 7.65
C ASN A 61 -5.68 21.88 8.14
N ARG A 62 -4.82 21.17 7.41
CA ARG A 62 -3.41 20.94 7.73
C ARG A 62 -2.54 21.45 6.60
N THR A 63 -1.35 21.93 6.95
CA THR A 63 -0.30 22.29 5.98
C THR A 63 0.83 21.26 6.03
N TYR A 64 1.28 20.85 4.86
CA TYR A 64 2.33 19.85 4.67
C TYR A 64 3.56 20.53 4.06
N VAL A 65 4.73 20.23 4.62
CA VAL A 65 6.00 20.85 4.21
C VAL A 65 6.95 19.74 3.77
N TYR A 66 7.59 19.92 2.62
CA TYR A 66 8.48 18.93 2.02
C TYR A 66 9.90 19.48 1.85
N ASP A 67 10.87 18.57 1.80
CA ASP A 67 12.22 18.90 1.33
C ASP A 67 12.33 18.83 -0.20
N ALA A 68 13.52 19.12 -0.73
CA ALA A 68 13.79 19.09 -2.17
C ALA A 68 13.72 17.68 -2.80
N GLU A 69 13.68 16.63 -1.98
CA GLU A 69 13.50 15.23 -2.41
C GLU A 69 12.02 14.79 -2.29
N ASN A 70 11.09 15.73 -2.07
CA ASN A 70 9.66 15.48 -1.91
C ASN A 70 9.30 14.63 -0.68
N ARG A 71 10.13 14.66 0.37
CA ARG A 71 9.85 13.97 1.64
C ARG A 71 9.19 14.92 2.63
N LEU A 72 8.13 14.47 3.29
CA LEU A 72 7.38 15.27 4.27
C LEU A 72 8.26 15.59 5.49
N THR A 73 8.66 16.84 5.68
CA THR A 73 9.50 17.29 6.80
C THR A 73 8.70 17.89 7.95
N ALA A 74 7.49 18.41 7.69
CA ALA A 74 6.59 18.85 8.74
C ALA A 74 5.11 18.78 8.34
N LEU A 75 4.28 18.46 9.33
CA LEU A 75 2.84 18.59 9.28
C LEU A 75 2.42 19.66 10.32
N LYS A 76 1.63 20.64 9.89
CA LYS A 76 1.14 21.73 10.73
C LYS A 76 -0.38 21.73 10.76
N ASN A 77 -0.96 22.15 11.88
CA ASN A 77 -2.40 22.38 11.97
C ASN A 77 -2.80 23.71 11.31
N SER A 78 -4.10 24.02 11.33
CA SER A 78 -4.68 25.23 10.74
C SER A 78 -4.20 26.54 11.38
N SER A 79 -3.69 26.50 12.62
CA SER A 79 -3.06 27.67 13.26
C SER A 79 -1.57 27.83 12.93
N GLY A 80 -1.01 26.92 12.12
CA GLY A 80 0.40 26.91 11.74
C GLY A 80 1.34 26.25 12.76
N ALA A 81 0.80 25.71 13.86
CA ALA A 81 1.60 24.97 14.84
C ALA A 81 1.97 23.59 14.30
N THR A 82 3.24 23.20 14.47
CA THR A 82 3.76 21.89 14.06
C THR A 82 3.13 20.78 14.89
N ILE A 83 2.42 19.88 14.22
CA ILE A 83 1.88 18.62 14.76
C ILE A 83 3.02 17.61 14.90
N ALA A 84 3.78 17.44 13.81
CA ALA A 84 4.95 16.57 13.76
C ALA A 84 5.98 17.12 12.77
N SER A 85 7.26 16.91 13.04
CA SER A 85 8.35 17.10 12.08
C SER A 85 9.18 15.83 11.94
N PHE A 86 9.80 15.68 10.78
CA PHE A 86 10.50 14.46 10.40
C PHE A 86 11.87 14.77 9.83
N THR A 87 12.82 13.86 10.08
CA THR A 87 14.12 13.87 9.40
C THR A 87 14.34 12.53 8.73
N TYR A 88 15.28 12.49 7.78
CA TYR A 88 15.51 11.33 6.93
C TYR A 88 17.00 10.96 6.91
N ARG A 89 17.26 9.66 6.74
CA ARG A 89 18.57 9.10 6.41
C ARG A 89 18.90 9.42 4.95
N ALA A 90 20.17 9.26 4.60
CA ALA A 90 20.64 9.47 3.22
C ALA A 90 20.01 8.52 2.19
N ASP A 91 19.49 7.36 2.63
CA ASP A 91 18.76 6.40 1.81
C ASP A 91 17.25 6.72 1.69
N GLY A 92 16.79 7.83 2.28
CA GLY A 92 15.39 8.25 2.25
C GLY A 92 14.52 7.67 3.36
N MET A 93 15.03 6.76 4.19
CA MET A 93 14.27 6.21 5.32
C MET A 93 14.11 7.23 6.44
N ARG A 94 12.92 7.31 7.03
CA ARG A 94 12.63 8.26 8.12
C ARG A 94 13.51 7.96 9.33
N LYS A 95 14.32 8.94 9.73
CA LYS A 95 15.24 8.83 10.86
C LYS A 95 14.58 9.21 12.18
N THR A 96 13.85 10.33 12.20
CA THR A 96 13.20 10.82 13.42
C THR A 96 11.79 11.30 13.17
N MET A 97 10.99 11.31 14.24
CA MET A 97 9.73 12.05 14.34
C MET A 97 9.76 12.86 15.63
N THR A 98 9.53 14.16 15.53
CA THR A 98 9.43 15.08 16.67
C THR A 98 8.00 15.60 16.77
N THR A 99 7.42 15.48 17.97
CA THR A 99 6.07 15.97 18.30
C THR A 99 6.13 16.81 19.59
N SER A 100 4.99 17.28 20.08
CA SER A 100 4.91 17.92 21.39
C SER A 100 5.32 17.00 22.55
N SER A 101 5.25 15.68 22.37
CA SER A 101 5.66 14.68 23.38
C SER A 101 7.16 14.38 23.37
N GLY A 102 7.92 14.92 22.41
CA GLY A 102 9.35 14.70 22.27
C GLY A 102 9.74 14.09 20.91
N THR A 103 11.01 13.68 20.82
CA THR A 103 11.58 13.09 19.60
C THR A 103 11.77 11.59 19.77
N ILE A 104 11.30 10.84 18.78
CA ILE A 104 11.61 9.41 18.60
C ILE A 104 12.59 9.28 17.44
N THR A 105 13.63 8.47 17.64
CA THR A 105 14.57 8.03 16.60
C THR A 105 14.31 6.57 16.26
N PHE A 106 14.21 6.26 14.96
CA PHE A 106 13.95 4.92 14.44
C PHE A 106 15.25 4.26 14.01
N HIS A 107 15.45 3.01 14.45
CA HIS A 107 16.63 2.21 14.11
C HIS A 107 16.19 0.99 13.30
N TYR A 108 16.87 0.73 12.20
CA TYR A 108 16.43 -0.20 11.16
C TYR A 108 17.39 -1.38 11.01
N ASP A 109 16.87 -2.54 10.62
CA ASP A 109 17.68 -3.66 10.12
C ASP A 109 18.01 -3.50 8.62
N GLU A 110 18.61 -4.54 8.03
CA GLU A 110 19.00 -4.60 6.61
C GLU A 110 17.80 -4.70 5.66
N ASP A 111 16.66 -5.17 6.15
CA ASP A 111 15.40 -5.29 5.42
C ASP A 111 14.52 -4.03 5.57
N ASN A 112 15.07 -2.96 6.16
CA ASN A 112 14.41 -1.69 6.45
C ASN A 112 13.23 -1.80 7.44
N ASN A 113 13.19 -2.83 8.28
CA ASN A 113 12.24 -2.91 9.38
C ASN A 113 12.78 -2.13 10.61
N VAL A 114 11.90 -1.44 11.34
CA VAL A 114 12.31 -0.75 12.58
C VAL A 114 12.52 -1.78 13.68
N THR A 115 13.76 -2.03 14.10
CA THR A 115 14.05 -3.00 15.15
C THR A 115 13.90 -2.41 16.55
N TYR A 116 14.16 -1.11 16.72
CA TYR A 116 13.93 -0.42 17.99
C TYR A 116 13.79 1.09 17.82
N GLU A 117 13.22 1.71 18.86
CA GLU A 117 13.01 3.15 18.97
C GLU A 117 13.78 3.70 20.17
N THR A 118 14.37 4.88 20.02
CA THR A 118 14.95 5.62 21.15
C THR A 118 14.31 6.99 21.34
N ASP A 119 14.20 7.42 22.58
CA ASP A 119 13.79 8.79 22.93
C ASP A 119 14.93 9.81 22.67
N GLY A 120 14.67 11.09 22.96
CA GLY A 120 15.65 12.17 22.84
C GLY A 120 16.86 12.07 23.79
N SER A 121 16.80 11.18 24.78
CA SER A 121 17.90 10.86 25.69
C SER A 121 18.62 9.56 25.30
N ASN A 122 18.31 9.00 24.12
CA ASN A 122 18.82 7.73 23.61
C ASN A 122 18.44 6.48 24.43
N ASN A 123 17.40 6.57 25.28
CA ASN A 123 16.87 5.38 25.95
C ASN A 123 16.01 4.59 24.97
N ILE A 124 16.13 3.25 24.98
CA ILE A 124 15.27 2.40 24.15
C ILE A 124 13.87 2.34 24.74
N VAL A 125 12.88 2.84 24.00
CA VAL A 125 11.47 2.92 24.42
C VAL A 125 10.59 1.82 23.84
N ALA A 126 11.00 1.26 22.70
CA ALA A 126 10.35 0.10 22.10
C ALA A 126 11.34 -0.77 21.31
N ARG A 127 11.05 -2.07 21.20
CA ARG A 127 11.74 -3.03 20.33
C ARG A 127 10.73 -3.85 19.56
N TYR A 128 11.08 -4.27 18.36
CA TYR A 128 10.21 -5.05 17.48
C TYR A 128 10.95 -6.25 16.90
N THR A 129 10.20 -7.30 16.58
CA THR A 129 10.69 -8.45 15.82
C THR A 129 9.78 -8.71 14.63
N TYR A 130 10.33 -9.36 13.61
CA TYR A 130 9.66 -9.61 12.34
C TYR A 130 9.84 -11.07 11.91
N ASN A 131 8.92 -11.57 11.10
CA ASN A 131 9.06 -12.87 10.44
C ASN A 131 9.84 -12.73 9.13
N SER A 132 10.08 -13.85 8.43
CA SER A 132 10.80 -13.87 7.15
C SER A 132 10.11 -13.14 5.99
N ASN A 133 8.85 -12.72 6.18
CA ASN A 133 8.07 -11.95 5.21
C ASN A 133 8.00 -10.46 5.62
N ASN A 134 8.86 -9.99 6.53
CA ASN A 134 8.87 -8.63 7.07
C ASN A 134 7.57 -8.20 7.78
N GLN A 135 6.78 -9.16 8.25
CA GLN A 135 5.58 -8.86 9.03
C GLN A 135 5.92 -8.77 10.52
N PRO A 136 5.34 -7.82 11.28
CA PRO A 136 5.65 -7.67 12.69
C PRO A 136 5.15 -8.87 13.50
N VAL A 137 5.99 -9.37 14.41
CA VAL A 137 5.73 -10.55 15.24
C VAL A 137 5.55 -10.15 16.70
N SER A 138 6.46 -9.34 17.24
CA SER A 138 6.34 -8.85 18.62
C SER A 138 6.76 -7.39 18.77
N MET A 139 6.26 -6.77 19.82
CA MET A 139 6.68 -5.47 20.32
C MET A 139 6.97 -5.56 21.81
N THR A 140 8.13 -5.10 22.26
CA THR A 140 8.40 -4.85 23.67
C THR A 140 8.39 -3.35 23.94
N ARG A 141 7.45 -2.87 24.77
CA ARG A 141 7.30 -1.46 25.16
C ARG A 141 6.99 -1.38 26.66
N GLY A 142 7.62 -0.45 27.36
CA GLY A 142 7.42 -0.29 28.81
C GLY A 142 7.72 -1.54 29.64
N GLY A 143 8.70 -2.35 29.20
CA GLY A 143 9.08 -3.60 29.86
C GLY A 143 8.12 -4.78 29.65
N LYS A 144 7.05 -4.61 28.86
CA LYS A 144 6.09 -5.67 28.51
C LYS A 144 6.24 -6.05 27.05
N THR A 145 6.11 -7.34 26.76
CA THR A 145 6.10 -7.88 25.40
C THR A 145 4.68 -8.22 24.98
N TYR A 146 4.35 -7.80 23.77
CA TYR A 146 3.08 -8.02 23.09
C TYR A 146 3.34 -8.73 21.76
N TYR A 147 2.40 -9.56 21.32
CA TYR A 147 2.49 -10.31 20.08
C TYR A 147 1.38 -9.89 19.13
N TYR A 148 1.78 -9.65 17.88
CA TYR A 148 0.91 -9.19 16.82
C TYR A 148 0.02 -10.32 16.31
N GLN A 149 -1.29 -10.07 16.24
CA GLN A 149 -2.26 -10.95 15.60
C GLN A 149 -2.62 -10.33 14.25
N LEU A 150 -2.31 -11.04 13.16
CA LEU A 150 -2.52 -10.56 11.80
C LEU A 150 -3.66 -11.31 11.12
N ASN A 151 -4.43 -10.62 10.28
CA ASN A 151 -5.36 -11.28 9.34
C ASN A 151 -4.62 -11.73 8.06
N GLY A 152 -5.36 -12.31 7.11
CA GLY A 152 -4.78 -12.79 5.83
C GLY A 152 -4.28 -11.67 4.90
N HIS A 153 -4.73 -10.43 5.09
CA HIS A 153 -4.23 -9.26 4.37
C HIS A 153 -2.91 -8.73 4.97
N GLY A 154 -2.61 -9.08 6.22
CA GLY A 154 -1.47 -8.58 6.98
C GLY A 154 -1.81 -7.42 7.92
N ASP A 155 -3.09 -7.09 8.10
CA ASP A 155 -3.52 -6.07 9.05
C ASP A 155 -3.36 -6.58 10.48
N VAL A 156 -2.88 -5.71 11.39
CA VAL A 156 -2.87 -6.01 12.82
C VAL A 156 -4.28 -5.93 13.38
N VAL A 157 -4.92 -7.07 13.64
CA VAL A 157 -6.28 -7.14 14.21
C VAL A 157 -6.29 -7.24 15.73
N GLY A 158 -5.14 -7.49 16.35
CA GLY A 158 -5.03 -7.48 17.80
C GLY A 158 -3.62 -7.66 18.34
N LEU A 159 -3.51 -7.48 19.66
CA LEU A 159 -2.30 -7.73 20.43
C LEU A 159 -2.61 -8.67 21.58
N THR A 160 -1.77 -9.69 21.77
CA THR A 160 -1.81 -10.55 22.96
C THR A 160 -0.62 -10.26 23.88
N ASP A 161 -0.82 -10.40 25.18
CA ASP A 161 0.28 -10.32 26.16
C ASP A 161 1.10 -11.63 26.21
N ALA A 162 2.07 -11.69 27.13
CA ALA A 162 2.92 -12.86 27.35
C ALA A 162 2.16 -14.12 27.83
N ASN A 163 0.94 -13.98 28.33
CA ASN A 163 0.09 -15.08 28.76
C ASN A 163 -0.88 -15.51 27.64
N GLY A 164 -0.83 -14.86 26.48
CA GLY A 164 -1.76 -15.09 25.36
C GLY A 164 -3.11 -14.38 25.53
N ALA A 165 -3.29 -13.52 26.53
CA ALA A 165 -4.52 -12.77 26.70
C ALA A 165 -4.59 -11.61 25.70
N LEU A 166 -5.73 -11.44 25.03
CA LEU A 166 -5.97 -10.33 24.11
C LEU A 166 -6.09 -9.01 24.89
N VAL A 167 -5.21 -8.04 24.60
CA VAL A 167 -5.09 -6.76 25.33
C VAL A 167 -5.42 -5.54 24.47
N ALA A 168 -5.50 -5.72 23.15
CA ALA A 168 -5.99 -4.70 22.22
C ALA A 168 -6.56 -5.38 20.97
N THR A 169 -7.55 -4.75 20.35
CA THR A 169 -8.13 -5.18 19.06
C THR A 169 -8.29 -3.98 18.14
N TYR A 170 -8.25 -4.25 16.83
CA TYR A 170 -8.40 -3.23 15.81
C TYR A 170 -9.28 -3.76 14.68
N GLU A 171 -10.22 -2.95 14.24
CA GLU A 171 -11.06 -3.20 13.06
C GLU A 171 -10.88 -2.05 12.09
N TYR A 172 -10.70 -2.38 10.81
CA TYR A 172 -10.44 -1.42 9.75
C TYR A 172 -11.55 -1.46 8.70
N ASP A 173 -11.80 -0.32 8.07
CA ASP A 173 -12.49 -0.30 6.78
C ASP A 173 -11.55 -0.79 5.66
N ALA A 174 -12.08 -0.87 4.44
CA ALA A 174 -11.33 -1.38 3.29
C ALA A 174 -10.08 -0.56 2.94
N TYR A 175 -10.00 0.72 3.34
CA TYR A 175 -8.89 1.63 3.05
C TYR A 175 -8.01 1.89 4.28
N GLY A 176 -8.22 1.16 5.38
CA GLY A 176 -7.37 1.21 6.57
C GLY A 176 -7.76 2.28 7.60
N ASN A 177 -8.94 2.90 7.50
CA ASN A 177 -9.46 3.72 8.58
C ASN A 177 -9.89 2.82 9.74
N LEU A 178 -9.60 3.25 10.96
CA LEU A 178 -9.94 2.51 12.16
C LEU A 178 -11.44 2.69 12.48
N VAL A 179 -12.20 1.60 12.39
CA VAL A 179 -13.63 1.56 12.73
C VAL A 179 -13.83 1.28 14.21
N ASN A 180 -12.97 0.45 14.79
CA ASN A 180 -13.00 0.10 16.21
C ASN A 180 -11.58 -0.13 16.75
N GLU A 181 -11.33 0.29 17.99
CA GLU A 181 -10.07 0.06 18.72
C GLU A 181 -10.39 -0.18 20.20
N THR A 182 -9.82 -1.25 20.76
CA THR A 182 -9.90 -1.53 22.20
C THR A 182 -8.50 -1.58 22.82
N GLY A 183 -8.44 -1.46 24.15
CA GLY A 183 -7.20 -1.48 24.90
C GLY A 183 -6.49 -0.13 24.94
N THR A 184 -5.34 -0.08 25.62
CA THR A 184 -4.55 1.15 25.83
C THR A 184 -3.09 0.98 25.42
N VAL A 185 -2.73 -0.18 24.87
CA VAL A 185 -1.37 -0.46 24.41
C VAL A 185 -1.09 0.38 23.17
N GLU A 186 -0.07 1.23 23.25
CA GLU A 186 0.38 2.01 22.10
C GLU A 186 0.93 1.07 21.02
N ASN A 187 0.28 1.06 19.87
CA ASN A 187 0.64 0.21 18.76
C ASN A 187 0.85 1.03 17.47
N PRO A 188 2.10 1.12 16.98
CA PRO A 188 2.39 1.83 15.73
C PRO A 188 2.13 0.99 14.48
N TYR A 189 2.06 -0.35 14.55
CA TYR A 189 1.85 -1.19 13.36
C TYR A 189 0.37 -1.56 13.22
N ARG A 190 -0.26 -1.19 12.10
CA ARG A 190 -1.73 -1.27 11.93
C ARG A 190 -2.09 -1.90 10.57
N TYR A 191 -2.91 -1.23 9.77
CA TYR A 191 -3.36 -1.69 8.44
C TYR A 191 -2.18 -2.07 7.54
N ALA A 192 -2.28 -3.23 6.90
CA ALA A 192 -1.27 -3.89 6.07
C ALA A 192 0.13 -3.98 6.69
N GLY A 193 0.23 -3.94 8.02
CA GLY A 193 1.51 -3.91 8.73
C GLY A 193 2.26 -2.59 8.60
N TYR A 194 1.64 -1.54 8.07
CA TYR A 194 2.26 -0.21 7.97
C TYR A 194 2.34 0.46 9.33
N ARG A 195 3.28 1.40 9.43
CA ARG A 195 3.43 2.25 10.60
C ARG A 195 2.42 3.40 10.55
N TYR A 196 1.49 3.44 11.50
CA TYR A 196 0.52 4.51 11.68
C TYR A 196 0.99 5.51 12.73
N ASP A 197 1.17 6.76 12.32
CA ASP A 197 1.51 7.83 13.25
C ASP A 197 0.23 8.52 13.72
N LYS A 198 -0.29 8.06 14.87
CA LYS A 198 -1.57 8.53 15.46
C LYS A 198 -1.68 10.06 15.56
N VAL A 199 -0.56 10.75 15.79
CA VAL A 199 -0.51 12.22 15.88
C VAL A 199 -0.81 12.91 14.54
N THR A 200 -0.50 12.24 13.42
CA THR A 200 -0.72 12.78 12.07
C THR A 200 -1.97 12.20 11.41
N GLY A 201 -2.39 10.99 11.79
CA GLY A 201 -3.44 10.26 11.11
C GLY A 201 -3.01 9.61 9.79
N LEU A 202 -1.71 9.51 9.53
CA LEU A 202 -1.14 8.98 8.29
C LEU A 202 -0.43 7.65 8.52
N TYR A 203 -0.42 6.83 7.48
CA TYR A 203 0.45 5.66 7.39
C TYR A 203 1.76 6.05 6.72
N TYR A 204 2.88 5.75 7.36
CA TYR A 204 4.21 5.84 6.77
C TYR A 204 4.55 4.52 6.08
N MET A 205 4.68 4.57 4.76
CA MET A 205 4.97 3.43 3.89
C MET A 205 6.42 3.45 3.42
N GLN A 206 7.36 3.88 4.26
CA GLN A 206 8.80 3.99 3.95
C GLN A 206 9.15 5.10 2.93
N SER A 207 8.67 5.01 1.70
CA SER A 207 8.93 6.03 0.67
C SER A 207 7.94 7.20 0.71
N ARG A 208 6.70 6.93 1.12
CA ARG A 208 5.57 7.87 1.03
C ARG A 208 4.67 7.79 2.26
N TYR A 209 3.76 8.76 2.33
CA TYR A 209 2.67 8.77 3.31
C TYR A 209 1.34 8.50 2.60
N TYR A 210 0.52 7.68 3.24
CA TYR A 210 -0.82 7.33 2.80
C TYR A 210 -1.85 7.87 3.79
N ASP A 211 -2.87 8.53 3.25
CA ASP A 211 -4.02 9.01 4.00
C ASP A 211 -5.20 8.05 3.80
N PRO A 212 -5.59 7.29 4.84
CA PRO A 212 -6.69 6.35 4.72
C PRO A 212 -8.05 7.04 4.53
N ASN A 213 -8.19 8.31 4.93
CA ASN A 213 -9.47 9.03 4.80
C ASN A 213 -9.81 9.33 3.34
N THR A 214 -8.79 9.62 2.54
CA THR A 214 -8.94 9.86 1.10
C THR A 214 -8.63 8.62 0.27
N GLY A 215 -7.97 7.61 0.86
CA GLY A 215 -7.55 6.40 0.15
C GLY A 215 -6.41 6.65 -0.83
N ARG A 216 -5.57 7.67 -0.59
CA ARG A 216 -4.54 8.13 -1.52
C ARG A 216 -3.21 8.42 -0.86
N LEU A 217 -2.16 8.39 -1.68
CA LEU A 217 -0.82 8.81 -1.30
C LEU A 217 -0.69 10.34 -1.39
N LEU A 218 0.09 10.94 -0.49
CA LEU A 218 0.24 12.41 -0.42
C LEU A 218 1.10 12.99 -1.54
N THR A 219 1.93 12.15 -2.17
CA THR A 219 2.89 12.53 -3.21
C THR A 219 2.81 11.56 -4.39
N ARG A 220 3.17 12.07 -5.58
CA ARG A 220 3.23 11.25 -6.80
C ARG A 220 4.19 10.10 -6.64
N ASP A 221 3.82 8.92 -7.15
CA ASP A 221 4.75 7.81 -7.31
C ASP A 221 5.89 8.24 -8.24
N THR A 222 7.12 7.86 -7.92
CA THR A 222 8.25 8.04 -8.83
C THR A 222 8.12 7.19 -10.09
N PHE A 223 7.35 6.11 -10.03
CA PHE A 223 7.02 5.29 -11.18
C PHE A 223 5.86 5.90 -11.98
N GLU A 224 6.01 6.00 -13.30
CA GLU A 224 5.07 6.75 -14.15
C GLU A 224 3.94 5.91 -14.76
N GLY A 225 3.92 4.60 -14.51
CA GLY A 225 2.96 3.69 -15.13
C GLY A 225 3.54 2.99 -16.36
N PHE A 226 2.69 2.17 -16.99
CA PHE A 226 2.88 1.72 -18.36
C PHE A 226 1.79 2.36 -19.23
N GLU A 227 2.13 2.78 -20.44
CA GLU A 227 1.19 3.47 -21.35
C GLU A 227 -0.05 2.62 -21.69
N ASP A 228 0.05 1.29 -21.62
CA ASP A 228 -1.03 0.34 -21.84
C ASP A 228 -1.84 0.00 -20.59
N GLU A 229 -1.50 0.55 -19.42
CA GLU A 229 -2.19 0.34 -18.16
C GLU A 229 -2.70 1.66 -17.56
N GLN A 230 -3.88 2.08 -18.00
CA GLN A 230 -4.50 3.37 -17.65
C GLN A 230 -4.52 3.64 -16.14
N LEU A 231 -4.84 2.65 -15.30
CA LEU A 231 -4.88 2.83 -13.84
C LEU A 231 -3.49 3.02 -13.23
N GLY A 232 -2.45 2.46 -13.84
CA GLY A 232 -1.07 2.64 -13.42
C GLY A 232 -0.51 4.04 -13.71
N LEU A 233 -1.20 4.83 -14.55
CA LEU A 233 -0.83 6.22 -14.85
C LEU A 233 -1.24 7.18 -13.72
N ASN A 234 -2.21 6.80 -12.89
CA ASN A 234 -2.60 7.61 -11.73
C ASN A 234 -1.63 7.39 -10.57
N ARG A 235 -0.72 8.35 -10.39
CA ARG A 235 0.43 8.26 -9.49
C ARG A 235 0.10 8.42 -7.99
N TYR A 236 -1.17 8.57 -7.64
CA TYR A 236 -1.63 8.77 -6.26
C TYR A 236 -2.51 7.63 -5.74
N ILE A 237 -3.00 6.74 -6.61
CA ILE A 237 -3.89 5.65 -6.21
C ILE A 237 -3.13 4.64 -5.37
N TYR A 238 -3.74 4.25 -4.25
CA TYR A 238 -3.29 3.12 -3.46
C TYR A 238 -3.74 1.80 -4.11
N VAL A 239 -2.77 0.95 -4.46
CA VAL A 239 -2.94 -0.45 -4.93
C VAL A 239 -4.03 -0.66 -6.01
N LEU A 240 -4.13 0.27 -6.96
CA LEU A 240 -5.11 0.25 -8.05
C LEU A 240 -6.58 0.18 -7.56
N ASN A 241 -6.89 0.80 -6.42
CA ASN A 241 -8.21 0.73 -5.76
C ASN A 241 -8.69 -0.69 -5.44
N ASN A 242 -7.78 -1.61 -5.19
CA ASN A 242 -8.11 -2.93 -4.65
C ASN A 242 -7.42 -3.18 -3.30
N PRO A 243 -7.75 -2.38 -2.27
CA PRO A 243 -7.06 -2.37 -0.98
C PRO A 243 -7.42 -3.55 -0.07
N VAL A 244 -8.36 -4.41 -0.49
CA VAL A 244 -8.72 -5.64 0.24
C VAL A 244 -7.87 -6.82 -0.20
N MET A 245 -7.41 -6.83 -1.46
CA MET A 245 -6.64 -7.95 -2.03
C MET A 245 -5.16 -7.62 -2.24
N LYS A 246 -4.76 -6.36 -2.13
CA LYS A 246 -3.43 -5.89 -2.51
C LYS A 246 -2.83 -4.98 -1.44
N VAL A 247 -1.53 -5.13 -1.28
CA VAL A 247 -0.69 -4.37 -0.35
C VAL A 247 0.45 -3.74 -1.16
N ASP A 248 0.86 -2.53 -0.79
CA ASP A 248 2.04 -1.83 -1.31
C ASP A 248 3.13 -1.82 -0.21
N PRO A 249 4.10 -2.76 -0.25
CA PRO A 249 5.02 -2.98 0.87
C PRO A 249 5.90 -1.79 1.26
N ASP A 250 6.25 -0.94 0.29
CA ASP A 250 7.25 0.12 0.45
C ASP A 250 6.80 1.47 -0.13
N GLY A 251 5.51 1.61 -0.43
CA GLY A 251 4.98 2.80 -1.09
C GLY A 251 5.45 2.94 -2.53
N HIS A 252 5.90 1.86 -3.19
CA HIS A 252 6.16 1.80 -4.62
C HIS A 252 5.59 0.49 -5.19
N TYR A 253 4.27 0.36 -5.15
CA TYR A 253 3.54 -0.84 -5.57
C TYR A 253 4.06 -1.45 -6.90
N TRP A 254 4.46 -0.60 -7.85
CA TRP A 254 4.93 -1.05 -9.15
C TRP A 254 6.34 -1.65 -9.18
N ARG A 255 7.23 -1.30 -8.24
CA ARG A 255 8.54 -1.97 -8.10
C ARG A 255 8.36 -3.45 -7.78
N TYR A 256 7.34 -3.78 -7.00
CA TYR A 256 6.99 -5.17 -6.69
C TYR A 256 6.52 -5.92 -7.93
N ILE A 257 5.65 -5.31 -8.76
CA ILE A 257 5.19 -5.90 -10.03
C ILE A 257 6.34 -6.06 -11.04
N ILE A 258 7.19 -5.04 -11.22
CA ILE A 258 8.37 -5.12 -12.10
C ILE A 258 9.38 -6.14 -11.56
N GLY A 259 9.57 -6.23 -10.24
CA GLY A 259 10.43 -7.20 -9.59
C GLY A 259 9.96 -8.63 -9.83
N LEU A 260 8.65 -8.88 -9.68
CA LEU A 260 8.00 -10.16 -9.99
C LEU A 260 8.15 -10.51 -11.48
N LEU A 261 7.88 -9.55 -12.38
CA LEU A 261 8.04 -9.72 -13.82
C LEU A 261 9.50 -9.97 -14.21
N LYS A 262 10.47 -9.28 -13.61
CA LYS A 262 11.91 -9.51 -13.81
C LYS A 262 12.37 -10.86 -13.24
N TRP A 263 11.85 -11.28 -12.08
CA TRP A 263 12.14 -12.59 -11.50
C TRP A 263 11.58 -13.71 -12.37
N ILE A 264 10.32 -13.59 -12.80
CA ILE A 264 9.68 -14.43 -13.82
C ILE A 264 10.58 -14.47 -15.05
N TRP A 265 10.91 -13.32 -15.64
CA TRP A 265 11.73 -13.23 -16.85
C TRP A 265 13.12 -13.86 -16.67
N LYS A 266 13.78 -13.68 -15.52
CA LYS A 266 15.08 -14.27 -15.18
C LYS A 266 15.00 -15.78 -14.96
N LYS A 267 13.89 -16.28 -14.40
CA LYS A 267 13.57 -17.71 -14.26
C LYS A 267 13.32 -18.35 -15.62
N PHE A 268 12.68 -17.63 -16.54
CA PHE A 268 12.41 -18.09 -17.91
C PHE A 268 13.59 -17.91 -18.88
N ARG A 269 14.54 -16.99 -18.61
CA ARG A 269 15.78 -16.84 -19.40
C ARG A 269 16.74 -18.03 -19.27
N LYS A 270 16.56 -18.91 -18.27
CA LYS A 270 17.30 -20.17 -18.13
C LYS A 270 16.72 -21.32 -18.97
N SER A 271 15.58 -21.15 -19.65
CA SER A 271 15.03 -22.14 -20.57
C SER A 271 15.18 -21.65 -22.01
N SER A 272 16.22 -22.11 -22.70
CA SER A 272 16.56 -21.72 -24.06
C SER A 272 15.50 -22.20 -25.07
N TYR A 273 14.55 -21.36 -25.44
CA TYR A 273 13.71 -21.59 -26.63
C TYR A 273 14.17 -20.69 -27.78
N LYS A 274 14.66 -21.30 -28.87
CA LYS A 274 14.98 -20.58 -30.12
C LYS A 274 13.79 -20.72 -31.07
N SER A 275 13.21 -19.59 -31.48
CA SER A 275 12.13 -19.57 -32.48
C SER A 275 12.66 -19.94 -33.89
N PRO A 276 11.91 -20.71 -34.70
CA PRO A 276 12.29 -21.00 -36.08
C PRO A 276 12.19 -19.73 -36.95
N LYS A 277 13.09 -19.60 -37.94
CA LYS A 277 13.08 -18.49 -38.89
C LYS A 277 12.02 -18.73 -39.97
N GLY A 278 10.97 -17.91 -39.97
CA GLY A 278 9.99 -17.82 -41.06
C GLY A 278 8.59 -17.42 -40.57
N GLY A 279 8.20 -16.18 -40.87
CA GLY A 279 6.83 -15.62 -40.96
C GLY A 279 5.72 -16.11 -40.01
N GLY A 280 5.25 -15.21 -39.13
CA GLY A 280 4.04 -15.38 -38.32
C GLY A 280 4.35 -15.30 -36.83
N GLY A 281 4.30 -14.08 -36.27
CA GLY A 281 4.70 -13.81 -34.89
C GLY A 281 3.84 -14.57 -33.88
N ILE A 282 4.51 -15.38 -33.04
CA ILE A 282 3.96 -15.89 -31.79
C ILE A 282 4.22 -14.79 -30.76
N THR A 283 3.18 -14.12 -30.26
CA THR A 283 3.39 -13.04 -29.27
C THR A 283 3.44 -13.57 -27.84
N ALA A 284 2.77 -14.69 -27.55
CA ALA A 284 2.95 -15.39 -26.27
C ALA A 284 2.44 -16.84 -26.34
N SER A 285 3.17 -17.75 -25.69
CA SER A 285 2.64 -19.05 -25.28
C SER A 285 2.95 -19.26 -23.80
N VAL A 286 1.96 -19.76 -23.06
CA VAL A 286 2.11 -20.09 -21.65
C VAL A 286 1.85 -21.57 -21.49
N ARG A 287 2.77 -22.25 -20.79
CA ARG A 287 2.68 -23.66 -20.46
C ARG A 287 2.26 -23.79 -19.00
N VAL A 288 1.12 -24.41 -18.76
CA VAL A 288 0.62 -24.70 -17.41
C VAL A 288 0.52 -26.21 -17.29
N GLY A 289 1.40 -26.80 -16.48
CA GLY A 289 1.54 -28.26 -16.41
C GLY A 289 1.95 -28.88 -17.74
N LYS A 290 1.30 -29.99 -18.14
CA LYS A 290 1.62 -30.71 -19.39
C LYS A 290 1.01 -30.09 -20.66
N GLN A 291 0.26 -28.99 -20.54
CA GLN A 291 -0.42 -28.37 -21.68
C GLN A 291 0.16 -27.00 -22.02
N THR A 292 0.05 -26.64 -23.30
CA THR A 292 0.54 -25.36 -23.84
C THR A 292 -0.63 -24.60 -24.46
N ILE A 293 -0.83 -23.35 -24.03
CA ILE A 293 -1.84 -22.44 -24.57
C ILE A 293 -1.11 -21.33 -25.34
N THR A 294 -1.60 -21.00 -26.52
CA THR A 294 -0.97 -20.04 -27.45
C THR A 294 -1.97 -18.96 -27.81
N PHE A 295 -1.55 -17.70 -27.76
CA PHE A 295 -2.38 -16.56 -28.15
C PHE A 295 -1.80 -15.91 -29.40
N GLY A 296 -2.64 -15.78 -30.44
CA GLY A 296 -2.30 -15.11 -31.70
C GLY A 296 -3.34 -14.05 -32.03
N HIS A 297 -2.90 -12.91 -32.58
CA HIS A 297 -3.78 -11.93 -33.21
C HIS A 297 -3.88 -12.21 -34.72
N GLY A 298 -5.08 -12.06 -35.28
CA GLY A 298 -5.33 -11.95 -36.72
C GLY A 298 -5.85 -13.23 -37.37
N GLY A 299 -7.11 -13.19 -37.81
CA GLY A 299 -7.82 -14.34 -38.35
C GLY A 299 -7.28 -14.89 -39.66
N ARG A 300 -7.18 -16.21 -39.73
CA ARG A 300 -7.75 -17.08 -40.79
C ARG A 300 -7.37 -18.53 -40.47
N HIS A 301 -8.41 -19.35 -40.34
CA HIS A 301 -8.40 -20.82 -40.40
C HIS A 301 -7.60 -21.58 -39.33
N LEU A 302 -8.22 -21.79 -38.17
CA LEU A 302 -8.08 -23.05 -37.44
C LEU A 302 -9.06 -24.07 -38.04
N LYS A 303 -8.76 -24.58 -39.24
CA LYS A 303 -9.35 -25.85 -39.71
C LYS A 303 -8.44 -26.96 -39.20
N GLY A 304 -8.90 -27.74 -38.21
CA GLY A 304 -8.26 -29.02 -37.84
C GLY A 304 -7.93 -29.23 -36.36
N THR A 305 -8.13 -28.28 -35.46
CA THR A 305 -7.90 -28.52 -34.02
C THR A 305 -9.18 -29.00 -33.36
N GLY A 306 -9.43 -30.30 -33.42
CA GLY A 306 -10.51 -30.95 -32.68
C GLY A 306 -10.21 -30.95 -31.19
N LEU A 307 -10.67 -29.94 -30.45
CA LEU A 307 -10.74 -29.97 -28.99
C LEU A 307 -12.02 -29.27 -28.51
N SER A 308 -12.97 -30.06 -28.02
CA SER A 308 -14.14 -29.57 -27.29
C SER A 308 -13.79 -29.30 -25.83
N VAL A 309 -14.25 -28.17 -25.29
CA VAL A 309 -14.06 -27.82 -23.88
C VAL A 309 -15.10 -28.56 -23.03
N GLY A 310 -14.65 -29.51 -22.22
CA GLY A 310 -15.47 -30.11 -21.15
C GLY A 310 -15.58 -29.13 -19.98
N LYS A 311 -16.81 -28.85 -19.53
CA LYS A 311 -17.10 -28.03 -18.35
C LYS A 311 -16.47 -28.66 -17.11
N TYR A 312 -15.80 -27.87 -16.28
CA TYR A 312 -15.40 -28.28 -14.93
C TYR A 312 -15.84 -27.25 -13.89
N SER A 313 -16.58 -27.73 -12.90
CA SER A 313 -17.03 -27.06 -11.69
C SER A 313 -15.94 -27.12 -10.61
N ALA A 314 -15.77 -26.03 -9.86
CA ALA A 314 -14.78 -25.92 -8.78
C ALA A 314 -15.26 -26.61 -7.49
N PRO A 315 -14.37 -27.28 -6.72
CA PRO A 315 -14.65 -27.67 -5.34
C PRO A 315 -14.30 -26.53 -4.37
N ILE A 316 -15.03 -26.52 -3.26
CA ILE A 316 -15.15 -25.53 -2.18
C ILE A 316 -13.82 -25.26 -1.47
#